data_AF-A0AAN7IPZ3-F1
#
_entry.id   AF-A0AAN7IPZ3-F1
#
_cell.length_a   1.000
_cell.length_b   1.000
_cell.length_c   1.000
_cell.angle_alpha   90.00
_cell.angle_beta   90.00
_cell.angle_gamma   90.00
#
_symmetry.space_group_name_H-M   'P 1'
#
loop_
_entity.id
_entity.type
_entity.pdbx_description
1 polymer ?
#
loop_
_entity_poly.entity_id
_entity_poly.type
_entity_poly.pdbx_seq_one_letter_code
_entity_poly.pdbx_strand_id
1 'polypeptide(L)'
;MPVRVVESSAPSQVSGANSGKTSPPACTLLSVGQAFSGTQNVSSIQKDEAWRVNVRIQGCDLEHGYLCGTMEALNVPMADTPVVTFWEGEIVDTINYTFFTGKWEATPEDDKKHWDKFPSFSPFKGQVEFDGGKNLDLSNYPYIFMRWKEQYFVNVGTDCGLTIAGFYYVCFSCSDGSISGFYYDPNSSPFQKLELKSTNGERSGFSFSSYELQ
;
A
#
# COMPACT_ATOMS: atom_id res chain seq x y z
N MET A 1 -34.99 -29.19 63.16
CA MET A 1 -34.74 -27.80 62.73
C MET A 1 -34.42 -27.81 61.23
N PRO A 2 -35.15 -27.08 60.40
CA PRO A 2 -34.99 -27.05 58.94
C PRO A 2 -34.10 -25.87 58.50
N VAL A 3 -33.38 -26.01 57.38
CA VAL A 3 -32.72 -24.90 56.67
C VAL A 3 -32.98 -25.11 55.18
N ARG A 4 -34.10 -24.57 54.67
CA ARG A 4 -34.24 -23.31 53.90
C ARG A 4 -33.42 -23.27 52.60
N VAL A 5 -34.18 -23.45 51.51
CA VAL A 5 -33.87 -23.02 50.15
C VAL A 5 -33.75 -21.50 50.12
N VAL A 6 -32.74 -20.99 49.42
CA VAL A 6 -32.61 -19.57 49.09
C VAL A 6 -32.35 -19.48 47.58
N GLU A 7 -33.34 -18.97 46.85
CA GLU A 7 -33.14 -18.32 45.55
C GLU A 7 -32.48 -16.97 45.79
N SER A 8 -31.50 -16.59 44.96
CA SER A 8 -31.24 -15.17 44.71
C SER A 8 -30.48 -14.95 43.41
N SER A 9 -31.19 -14.31 42.47
CA SER A 9 -30.77 -13.17 41.63
C SER A 9 -29.46 -13.24 40.83
N ALA A 10 -29.62 -13.08 39.51
CA ALA A 10 -28.57 -12.68 38.57
C ALA A 10 -27.93 -11.34 38.96
N PRO A 11 -26.64 -11.14 38.67
CA PRO A 11 -26.06 -9.81 38.47
C PRO A 11 -25.92 -9.50 36.97
N SER A 12 -26.42 -8.32 36.60
CA SER A 12 -26.18 -7.63 35.35
C SER A 12 -24.81 -6.95 35.34
N GLN A 13 -24.26 -6.74 34.13
CA GLN A 13 -23.14 -5.86 33.76
C GLN A 13 -21.74 -6.41 34.13
N VAL A 14 -20.70 -6.28 33.30
CA VAL A 14 -20.25 -5.08 32.57
C VAL A 14 -19.57 -5.48 31.25
N SER A 15 -19.93 -4.76 30.20
CA SER A 15 -19.28 -4.74 28.90
C SER A 15 -17.81 -4.32 29.04
N GLY A 16 -16.90 -5.29 28.98
CA GLY A 16 -15.50 -5.02 28.68
C GLY A 16 -15.36 -4.85 27.17
N ALA A 17 -15.30 -3.61 26.71
CA ALA A 17 -14.87 -3.29 25.36
C ALA A 17 -13.41 -3.75 25.21
N ASN A 18 -13.20 -4.97 24.73
CA ASN A 18 -11.95 -5.32 24.09
C ASN A 18 -11.92 -4.49 22.81
N SER A 19 -11.19 -3.37 22.85
CA SER A 19 -10.67 -2.73 21.64
C SER A 19 -9.70 -3.73 21.01
N GLY A 20 -10.28 -4.71 20.31
CA GLY A 20 -9.53 -5.60 19.46
C GLY A 20 -8.80 -4.72 18.46
N LYS A 21 -7.47 -4.74 18.51
CA LYS A 21 -6.63 -4.27 17.41
C LYS A 21 -7.08 -5.07 16.18
N THR A 22 -7.96 -4.49 15.37
CA THR A 22 -8.52 -5.16 14.20
C THR A 22 -7.50 -5.04 13.08
N SER A 23 -6.68 -6.08 12.93
CA SER A 23 -5.80 -6.22 11.79
C SER A 23 -6.63 -6.17 10.50
N PRO A 24 -6.12 -5.60 9.40
CA PRO A 24 -6.76 -5.69 8.09
C PRO A 24 -7.04 -7.17 7.72
N PRO A 25 -7.96 -7.43 6.78
CA PRO A 25 -8.34 -8.80 6.43
C PRO A 25 -7.09 -9.56 6.00
N ALA A 26 -7.02 -10.87 6.26
CA ALA A 26 -5.87 -11.70 5.88
C ALA A 26 -5.67 -11.68 4.36
N CYS A 27 -4.89 -10.71 3.90
CA CYS A 27 -4.68 -10.41 2.50
C CYS A 27 -3.45 -11.21 2.06
N THR A 28 -3.62 -12.53 1.86
CA THR A 28 -2.50 -13.47 1.65
C THR A 28 -1.61 -13.12 0.46
N LEU A 29 -2.15 -12.34 -0.48
CA LEU A 29 -1.45 -11.86 -1.66
C LEU A 29 -0.59 -10.61 -1.40
N LEU A 30 -0.64 -10.00 -0.21
CA LEU A 30 0.31 -8.97 0.23
C LEU A 30 1.26 -9.59 1.25
N SER A 31 2.21 -10.39 0.77
CA SER A 31 3.15 -11.12 1.62
C SER A 31 4.57 -11.07 1.07
N VAL A 32 5.55 -11.28 1.95
CA VAL A 32 6.96 -11.31 1.58
C VAL A 32 7.19 -12.39 0.52
N GLY A 33 7.96 -12.02 -0.52
CA GLY A 33 8.26 -12.87 -1.66
C GLY A 33 7.25 -12.76 -2.79
N GLN A 34 6.05 -12.20 -2.56
CA GLN A 34 5.06 -12.01 -3.61
C GLN A 34 5.62 -11.12 -4.73
N ALA A 35 5.43 -11.55 -5.98
CA ALA A 35 5.86 -10.84 -7.17
C ALA A 35 4.67 -10.41 -8.03
N PHE A 36 4.81 -9.24 -8.64
CA PHE A 36 3.81 -8.62 -9.49
C PHE A 36 4.47 -8.15 -10.78
N SER A 37 3.71 -8.18 -11.87
CA SER A 37 4.15 -7.66 -13.16
C SER A 37 3.04 -6.88 -13.84
N GLY A 38 3.41 -5.88 -14.62
CA GLY A 38 2.50 -5.12 -15.45
C GLY A 38 3.19 -3.93 -16.09
N THR A 39 2.55 -2.77 -16.06
CA THR A 39 3.01 -1.60 -16.83
C THR A 39 2.94 -0.31 -16.07
N GLN A 40 3.84 0.61 -16.42
CA GLN A 40 3.80 2.02 -16.03
C GLN A 40 3.70 2.89 -17.28
N ASN A 41 2.69 3.75 -17.33
CA ASN A 41 2.55 4.73 -18.39
C ASN A 41 3.53 5.88 -18.13
N VAL A 42 4.46 6.09 -19.05
CA VAL A 42 5.31 7.27 -19.08
C VAL A 42 4.72 8.27 -20.04
N SER A 43 4.31 9.41 -19.50
CA SER A 43 3.75 10.50 -20.29
C SER A 43 4.86 11.23 -21.04
N SER A 44 5.01 10.91 -22.31
CA SER A 44 5.52 11.89 -23.27
C SER A 44 4.32 12.45 -24.03
N ILE A 45 4.27 13.78 -24.21
CA ILE A 45 3.21 14.50 -24.96
C ILE A 45 3.05 13.98 -26.41
N GLN A 46 3.95 13.11 -26.87
CA GLN A 46 4.02 12.64 -28.25
C GLN A 46 3.85 11.12 -28.42
N LYS A 47 3.79 10.34 -27.33
CA LYS A 47 3.65 8.87 -27.42
C LYS A 47 3.14 8.28 -26.10
N ASP A 48 2.03 7.53 -26.18
CA ASP A 48 1.62 6.62 -25.11
C ASP A 48 2.61 5.46 -25.07
N GLU A 49 3.66 5.62 -24.26
CA GLU A 49 4.63 4.57 -23.99
C GLU A 49 4.35 3.99 -22.61
N ALA A 50 4.27 2.65 -22.55
CA ALA A 50 4.06 1.91 -21.32
C ALA A 50 5.28 1.01 -21.11
N TRP A 51 6.04 1.29 -20.05
CA TRP A 51 7.17 0.45 -19.67
C TRP A 51 6.67 -0.76 -18.92
N ARG A 52 7.28 -1.92 -19.18
CA ARG A 52 7.00 -3.11 -18.37
C ARG A 52 7.68 -2.94 -17.02
N VAL A 53 6.94 -3.25 -15.97
CA VAL A 53 7.41 -3.13 -14.58
C VAL A 53 7.21 -4.46 -13.85
N ASN A 54 8.20 -4.88 -13.09
CA ASN A 54 8.10 -5.98 -12.14
C ASN A 54 8.31 -5.45 -10.72
N VAL A 55 7.53 -5.94 -9.75
CA VAL A 55 7.64 -5.58 -8.34
C VAL A 55 7.76 -6.84 -7.50
N ARG A 56 8.58 -6.80 -6.46
CA ARG A 56 8.67 -7.88 -5.46
C ARG A 56 8.62 -7.30 -4.06
N ILE A 57 7.74 -7.85 -3.22
CA ILE A 57 7.67 -7.53 -1.79
C ILE A 57 8.81 -8.27 -1.08
N GLN A 58 9.60 -7.55 -0.31
CA GLN A 58 10.75 -8.08 0.44
C GLN A 58 10.56 -8.01 1.95
N GLY A 59 9.81 -7.02 2.45
CA GLY A 59 9.47 -6.88 3.85
C GLY A 59 8.02 -6.43 4.00
N CYS A 60 7.37 -6.86 5.07
CA CYS A 60 6.01 -6.45 5.41
C CYS A 60 5.82 -6.52 6.93
N ASP A 61 5.48 -5.37 7.51
CA ASP A 61 5.17 -5.20 8.92
C ASP A 61 3.84 -4.44 9.02
N LEU A 62 2.75 -5.22 9.10
CA LEU A 62 1.40 -4.68 9.15
C LEU A 62 1.09 -3.95 10.45
N GLU A 63 1.83 -4.22 11.54
CA GLU A 63 1.59 -3.54 12.83
C GLU A 63 2.04 -2.08 12.76
N HIS A 64 3.16 -1.82 12.10
CA HIS A 64 3.69 -0.47 11.91
C HIS A 64 3.28 0.17 10.56
N GLY A 65 2.36 -0.46 9.84
CA GLY A 65 1.88 0.04 8.54
C GLY A 65 2.99 0.14 7.50
N TYR A 66 3.97 -0.77 7.52
CA TYR A 66 5.17 -0.74 6.69
C TYR A 66 5.25 -1.92 5.73
N LEU A 67 5.81 -1.68 4.55
CA LEU A 67 6.26 -2.72 3.63
C LEU A 67 7.39 -2.17 2.77
N CYS A 68 8.20 -3.04 2.17
CA CYS A 68 9.25 -2.62 1.26
C CYS A 68 9.51 -3.68 0.19
N GLY A 69 10.23 -3.28 -0.84
CA GLY A 69 10.53 -4.15 -1.95
C GLY A 69 11.39 -3.51 -3.01
N THR A 70 11.47 -4.18 -4.15
CA THR A 70 12.12 -3.67 -5.34
C THR A 70 11.12 -3.47 -6.47
N MET A 71 11.36 -2.46 -7.29
CA MET A 71 10.67 -2.22 -8.56
C MET A 71 11.72 -2.28 -9.68
N GLU A 72 11.42 -3.00 -10.75
CA GLU A 72 12.26 -3.17 -11.92
C GLU A 72 11.53 -2.60 -13.14
N ALA A 73 12.06 -1.55 -13.74
CA ALA A 73 11.58 -0.94 -14.98
C ALA A 73 12.37 -1.47 -16.18
N LEU A 74 11.67 -2.05 -17.15
CA LEU A 74 12.26 -2.64 -18.35
C LEU A 74 12.15 -1.67 -19.53
N ASN A 75 13.13 -1.74 -20.43
CA ASN A 75 13.20 -0.96 -21.67
C ASN A 75 13.23 0.56 -21.44
N VAL A 76 13.90 0.99 -20.37
CA VAL A 76 14.19 2.40 -20.14
C VAL A 76 15.11 2.90 -21.28
N PRO A 77 14.75 3.96 -22.03
CA PRO A 77 15.43 4.32 -23.29
C PRO A 77 16.95 4.55 -23.19
N MET A 78 17.45 4.87 -22.00
CA MET A 78 18.87 5.16 -21.75
C MET A 78 19.60 4.09 -20.93
N ALA A 79 18.98 2.93 -20.67
CA ALA A 79 19.57 1.87 -19.88
C ALA A 79 19.76 0.58 -20.69
N ASP A 80 20.98 0.03 -20.67
CA ASP A 80 21.31 -1.25 -21.31
C ASP A 80 20.75 -2.47 -20.55
N THR A 81 20.34 -2.25 -19.29
CA THR A 81 19.75 -3.26 -18.41
C THR A 81 18.51 -2.69 -17.72
N PRO A 82 17.59 -3.54 -17.22
CA PRO A 82 16.47 -3.06 -16.42
C PRO A 82 16.94 -2.20 -15.25
N VAL A 83 16.25 -1.09 -14.99
CA VAL A 83 16.56 -0.22 -13.85
C VAL A 83 15.83 -0.72 -12.63
N VAL A 84 16.57 -1.03 -11.57
CA VAL A 84 16.02 -1.54 -10.30
C VAL A 84 16.12 -0.47 -9.23
N THR A 85 15.02 -0.24 -8.52
CA THR A 85 14.95 0.68 -7.38
C THR A 85 14.46 -0.06 -6.15
N PHE A 86 14.96 0.34 -4.99
CA PHE A 86 14.40 -0.06 -3.71
C PHE A 86 13.36 0.96 -3.26
N TRP A 87 12.25 0.48 -2.71
CA TRP A 87 11.17 1.33 -2.25
C TRP A 87 10.65 0.89 -0.88
N GLU A 88 10.14 1.87 -0.15
CA GLU A 88 9.42 1.68 1.11
C GLU A 88 7.98 2.15 0.96
N GLY A 89 7.10 1.51 1.69
CA GLY A 89 5.66 1.68 1.59
C GLY A 89 5.04 1.99 2.93
N GLU A 90 4.03 2.85 2.89
CA GLU A 90 3.13 3.13 4.01
C GLU A 90 1.76 2.53 3.72
N ILE A 91 1.19 1.80 4.67
CA ILE A 91 -0.17 1.28 4.61
C ILE A 91 -1.09 2.30 5.28
N VAL A 92 -2.11 2.77 4.55
CA VAL A 92 -3.13 3.66 5.09
C VAL A 92 -4.11 2.84 5.92
N ASP A 93 -3.94 2.90 7.24
CA ASP A 93 -4.66 2.08 8.22
C ASP A 93 -5.39 2.90 9.29
N THR A 94 -5.32 4.24 9.19
CA THR A 94 -5.88 5.23 10.13
C THR A 94 -5.25 5.25 11.53
N ILE A 95 -4.28 4.38 11.80
CA ILE A 95 -3.54 4.28 13.06
C ILE A 95 -2.14 4.87 12.89
N ASN A 96 -1.36 4.29 11.98
CA ASN A 96 -0.01 4.74 11.63
C ASN A 96 -0.07 5.83 10.57
N TYR A 97 -0.98 5.68 9.59
CA TYR A 97 -1.06 6.57 8.45
C TYR A 97 -2.50 6.87 7.99
N THR A 98 -2.74 8.14 7.63
CA THR A 98 -4.03 8.62 7.11
C THR A 98 -4.00 8.79 5.58
N PHE A 99 -5.12 9.22 4.99
CA PHE A 99 -5.17 9.54 3.55
C PHE A 99 -4.45 10.85 3.20
N PHE A 100 -4.22 11.75 4.17
CA PHE A 100 -3.36 12.91 3.95
C PHE A 100 -1.89 12.56 4.18
N THR A 101 -1.05 12.86 3.20
CA THR A 101 0.36 12.46 3.17
C THR A 101 1.20 13.33 4.09
N GLY A 102 1.03 14.67 4.04
CA GLY A 102 1.74 15.61 4.91
C GLY A 102 3.26 15.69 4.70
N LYS A 103 3.77 15.08 3.62
CA LYS A 103 5.18 15.05 3.22
C LYS A 103 5.31 14.83 1.70
N TRP A 104 6.54 14.78 1.20
CA TRP A 104 6.85 14.58 -0.23
C TRP A 104 6.15 15.60 -1.14
N GLU A 105 6.02 16.83 -0.65
CA GLU A 105 5.40 17.97 -1.33
C GLU A 105 3.90 17.79 -1.68
N ALA A 106 3.28 16.67 -1.30
CA ALA A 106 1.86 16.44 -1.49
C ALA A 106 1.02 17.27 -0.50
N THR A 107 0.18 18.14 -1.06
CA THR A 107 -0.85 18.87 -0.31
C THR A 107 -2.10 18.00 -0.12
N PRO A 108 -2.98 18.31 0.85
CA PRO A 108 -4.26 17.62 1.00
C PRO A 108 -5.12 17.66 -0.28
N GLU A 109 -5.02 18.73 -1.06
CA GLU A 109 -5.70 18.87 -2.36
C GLU A 109 -5.12 17.89 -3.40
N ASP A 110 -3.82 17.67 -3.39
CA ASP A 110 -3.18 16.67 -4.25
C ASP A 110 -3.55 15.26 -3.82
N ASP A 111 -3.54 14.97 -2.52
CA ASP A 111 -3.98 13.69 -1.94
C ASP A 111 -5.41 13.37 -2.42
N LYS A 112 -6.35 14.31 -2.22
CA LYS A 112 -7.75 14.16 -2.66
C LYS A 112 -7.85 13.84 -4.15
N LYS A 113 -7.13 14.58 -5.00
CA LYS A 113 -7.16 14.38 -6.47
C LYS A 113 -6.61 13.00 -6.89
N HIS A 114 -5.59 12.49 -6.20
CA HIS A 114 -5.00 11.18 -6.53
C HIS A 114 -5.85 10.05 -5.99
N TRP A 115 -6.33 10.14 -4.75
CA TRP A 115 -7.23 9.13 -4.18
C TRP A 115 -8.54 9.02 -4.96
N ASP A 116 -9.08 10.12 -5.47
CA ASP A 116 -10.27 10.15 -6.34
C ASP A 116 -10.10 9.36 -7.65
N LYS A 117 -8.87 9.01 -8.05
CA LYS A 117 -8.64 8.17 -9.23
C LYS A 117 -8.97 6.70 -9.00
N PHE A 118 -9.08 6.27 -7.75
CA PHE A 118 -9.43 4.89 -7.41
C PHE A 118 -10.94 4.78 -7.18
N PRO A 119 -11.68 3.97 -7.97
CA PRO A 119 -13.10 3.74 -7.71
C PRO A 119 -13.38 3.20 -6.30
N SER A 120 -12.45 2.40 -5.76
CA SER A 120 -12.51 1.85 -4.41
C SER A 120 -12.40 2.91 -3.31
N PHE A 121 -11.97 4.14 -3.62
CA PHE A 121 -11.91 5.25 -2.67
C PHE A 121 -13.24 6.00 -2.51
N SER A 122 -14.14 5.89 -3.50
CA SER A 122 -15.39 6.67 -3.55
C SER A 122 -16.23 6.65 -2.25
N PRO A 123 -16.34 5.53 -1.50
CA PRO A 123 -17.10 5.51 -0.24
C PRO A 123 -16.51 6.39 0.87
N PHE A 124 -15.21 6.72 0.80
CA PHE A 124 -14.48 7.40 1.88
C PHE A 124 -14.29 8.90 1.63
N LYS A 125 -14.57 9.36 0.42
CA LYS A 125 -14.31 10.74 -0.02
C LYS A 125 -14.80 11.78 0.98
N GLY A 126 -16.06 11.71 1.40
CA GLY A 126 -16.63 12.69 2.33
C GLY A 126 -15.96 12.71 3.70
N GLN A 127 -15.59 11.54 4.24
CA GLN A 127 -14.89 11.46 5.53
C GLN A 127 -13.46 11.99 5.40
N VAL A 128 -12.75 11.64 4.33
CA VAL A 128 -11.39 12.13 4.07
C VAL A 128 -11.36 13.64 3.86
N GLU A 129 -12.35 14.21 3.17
CA GLU A 129 -12.51 15.66 3.05
C GLU A 129 -12.71 16.33 4.41
N PHE A 130 -13.40 15.67 5.34
CA PHE A 130 -13.71 16.20 6.66
C PHE A 130 -12.53 16.13 7.65
N ASP A 131 -11.84 14.99 7.75
CA ASP A 131 -10.82 14.76 8.78
C ASP A 131 -9.52 14.06 8.30
N GLY A 132 -9.37 13.84 7.00
CA GLY A 132 -8.24 13.08 6.43
C GLY A 132 -8.39 11.56 6.54
N GLY A 133 -9.57 11.07 6.94
CA GLY A 133 -9.89 9.66 7.08
C GLY A 133 -9.55 9.09 8.45
N LYS A 134 -9.33 9.93 9.47
CA LYS A 134 -8.88 9.52 10.82
C LYS A 134 -9.88 8.63 11.54
N ASN A 135 -11.16 8.74 11.21
CA ASN A 135 -12.24 7.97 11.83
C ASN A 135 -12.78 6.85 10.92
N LEU A 136 -12.05 6.47 9.86
CA LEU A 136 -12.44 5.36 9.00
C LEU A 136 -12.05 4.02 9.62
N ASP A 137 -12.94 3.03 9.49
CA ASP A 137 -12.64 1.63 9.73
C ASP A 137 -12.35 0.94 8.39
N LEU A 138 -11.09 0.55 8.19
CA LEU A 138 -10.61 -0.14 6.99
C LEU A 138 -10.40 -1.65 7.23
N SER A 139 -10.64 -2.14 8.45
CA SER A 139 -10.23 -3.50 8.87
C SER A 139 -10.89 -4.64 8.08
N ASN A 140 -12.06 -4.41 7.47
CA ASN A 140 -12.78 -5.40 6.67
C ASN A 140 -12.96 -4.97 5.21
N TYR A 141 -12.26 -3.93 4.77
CA TYR A 141 -12.39 -3.43 3.41
C TYR A 141 -11.57 -4.30 2.44
N PRO A 142 -12.09 -4.66 1.25
CA PRO A 142 -11.40 -5.58 0.34
C PRO A 142 -10.22 -4.94 -0.41
N TYR A 143 -9.91 -3.66 -0.13
CA TYR A 143 -8.80 -2.93 -0.72
C TYR A 143 -7.89 -2.36 0.37
N ILE A 144 -6.59 -2.39 0.11
CA ILE A 144 -5.56 -1.77 0.95
C ILE A 144 -5.01 -0.57 0.18
N PHE A 145 -5.08 0.60 0.80
CA PHE A 145 -4.47 1.81 0.24
C PHE A 145 -3.07 1.98 0.81
N MET A 146 -2.12 2.37 -0.03
CA MET A 146 -0.72 2.52 0.34
C MET A 146 -0.09 3.72 -0.37
N ARG A 147 1.07 4.15 0.11
CA ARG A 147 1.98 5.02 -0.63
C ARG A 147 3.34 4.37 -0.76
N TRP A 148 3.91 4.31 -1.96
CA TRP A 148 5.24 3.72 -2.20
C TRP A 148 6.24 4.79 -2.61
N LYS A 149 7.33 4.91 -1.85
CA LYS A 149 8.42 5.86 -2.10
C LYS A 149 9.68 5.09 -2.47
N GLU A 150 10.15 5.28 -3.69
CA GLU A 150 11.47 4.81 -4.11
C GLU A 150 12.55 5.62 -3.37
N GLN A 151 13.53 4.91 -2.80
CA GLN A 151 14.58 5.49 -1.97
C GLN A 151 15.90 5.65 -2.75
N TYR A 152 16.29 4.62 -3.50
CA TYR A 152 17.54 4.61 -4.26
C TYR A 152 17.51 3.62 -5.42
N PHE A 153 18.38 3.85 -6.41
CA PHE A 153 18.70 2.91 -7.46
C PHE A 153 19.62 1.80 -6.92
N VAL A 154 19.36 0.55 -7.31
CA VAL A 154 20.08 -0.63 -6.82
C VAL A 154 21.25 -0.99 -7.74
N ASN A 155 21.04 -0.93 -9.06
CA ASN A 155 21.99 -1.44 -10.05
C ASN A 155 22.53 -0.39 -11.03
N VAL A 156 22.04 0.85 -10.96
CA VAL A 156 22.43 1.95 -11.85
C VAL A 156 22.67 3.24 -11.05
N GLY A 157 23.36 4.21 -11.67
CA GLY A 157 23.51 5.56 -11.15
C GLY A 157 22.28 6.44 -11.38
N THR A 158 22.29 7.63 -10.80
CA THR A 158 21.24 8.65 -10.95
C THR A 158 21.18 9.26 -12.37
N ASP A 159 22.17 8.95 -13.22
CA ASP A 159 22.31 9.38 -14.60
C ASP A 159 21.59 8.46 -15.62
N CYS A 160 20.86 7.45 -15.16
CA CYS A 160 20.10 6.52 -16.01
C CYS A 160 18.88 7.13 -16.73
N GLY A 161 18.61 8.43 -16.54
CA GLY A 161 17.50 9.14 -17.20
C GLY A 161 16.13 8.94 -16.56
N LEU A 162 16.05 8.28 -15.39
CA LEU A 162 14.84 8.16 -14.59
C LEU A 162 14.89 9.06 -13.35
N THR A 163 13.73 9.60 -12.98
CA THR A 163 13.54 10.24 -11.67
C THR A 163 12.79 9.32 -10.73
N ILE A 164 13.22 9.30 -9.47
CA ILE A 164 12.56 8.62 -8.36
C ILE A 164 12.18 9.62 -7.24
N ALA A 165 12.15 10.91 -7.56
CA ALA A 165 11.94 11.97 -6.57
C ALA A 165 10.56 11.89 -5.90
N GLY A 166 9.54 11.54 -6.68
CA GLY A 166 8.16 11.40 -6.25
C GLY A 166 7.85 10.10 -5.52
N PHE A 167 6.56 9.80 -5.43
CA PHE A 167 6.02 8.59 -4.82
C PHE A 167 4.75 8.14 -5.54
N TYR A 168 4.27 6.93 -5.26
CA TYR A 168 3.05 6.39 -5.82
C TYR A 168 1.95 6.38 -4.77
N TYR A 169 0.76 6.86 -5.14
CA TYR A 169 -0.48 6.44 -4.49
C TYR A 169 -0.85 5.07 -5.02
N VAL A 170 -1.18 4.12 -4.13
CA VAL A 170 -1.37 2.71 -4.50
C VAL A 170 -2.65 2.17 -3.88
N CYS A 171 -3.39 1.38 -4.66
CA CYS A 171 -4.55 0.63 -4.24
C CYS A 171 -4.34 -0.85 -4.59
N PHE A 172 -4.39 -1.71 -3.58
CA PHE A 172 -4.25 -3.16 -3.69
C PHE A 172 -5.58 -3.86 -3.46
N SER A 173 -5.93 -4.81 -4.32
CA SER A 173 -7.11 -5.65 -4.17
C SER A 173 -6.75 -6.97 -3.47
N CYS A 174 -7.33 -7.21 -2.30
CA CYS A 174 -7.14 -8.47 -1.59
C CYS A 174 -7.78 -9.68 -2.27
N SER A 175 -8.71 -9.46 -3.20
CA SER A 175 -9.43 -10.54 -3.88
C SER A 175 -8.63 -11.22 -4.99
N ASP A 176 -7.88 -10.45 -5.77
CA ASP A 176 -7.18 -10.93 -6.96
C ASP A 176 -5.70 -10.52 -7.02
N GLY A 177 -5.22 -9.76 -6.03
CA GLY A 177 -3.84 -9.28 -5.96
C GLY A 177 -3.51 -8.25 -7.04
N SER A 178 -4.51 -7.54 -7.58
CA SER A 178 -4.25 -6.44 -8.50
C SER A 178 -3.78 -5.20 -7.75
N ILE A 179 -2.83 -4.50 -8.37
CA ILE A 179 -2.32 -3.22 -7.91
C ILE A 179 -2.64 -2.18 -8.99
N SER A 180 -3.28 -1.10 -8.57
CA SER A 180 -3.36 0.13 -9.35
C SER A 180 -2.60 1.21 -8.60
N GLY A 181 -1.87 2.07 -9.31
CA GLY A 181 -1.20 3.20 -8.70
C GLY A 181 -1.12 4.40 -9.64
N PHE A 182 -0.83 5.56 -9.04
CA PHE A 182 -0.57 6.80 -9.75
C PHE A 182 0.65 7.46 -9.14
N TYR A 183 1.66 7.71 -9.97
CA TYR A 183 2.84 8.46 -9.57
C TYR A 183 2.51 9.94 -9.37
N TYR A 184 3.10 10.51 -8.33
CA TYR A 184 3.04 11.92 -7.99
C TYR A 184 4.45 12.47 -7.80
N ASP A 185 4.73 13.53 -8.54
CA ASP A 185 5.86 14.43 -8.37
C ASP A 185 5.42 15.78 -8.95
N PRO A 186 5.53 16.90 -8.20
CA PRO A 186 5.11 18.22 -8.67
C PRO A 186 5.81 18.67 -9.96
N ASN A 187 6.99 18.11 -10.26
CA ASN A 187 7.79 18.45 -11.44
C ASN A 187 7.59 17.48 -12.61
N SER A 188 6.75 16.45 -12.42
CA SER A 188 6.46 15.45 -13.43
C SER A 188 5.05 15.63 -13.99
N SER A 189 4.81 15.03 -15.15
CA SER A 189 3.45 14.92 -15.67
C SER A 189 2.58 14.08 -14.71
N PRO A 190 1.37 14.54 -14.39
CA PRO A 190 0.56 13.94 -13.34
C PRO A 190 -0.10 12.63 -13.79
N PHE A 191 -0.49 11.81 -12.81
CA PHE A 191 -1.30 10.61 -13.00
C PHE A 191 -0.69 9.56 -13.96
N GLN A 192 0.64 9.47 -13.98
CA GLN A 192 1.33 8.35 -14.63
C GLN A 192 0.89 7.05 -13.94
N LYS A 193 0.17 6.22 -14.68
CA LYS A 193 -0.57 5.07 -14.14
C LYS A 193 0.33 3.85 -14.06
N LEU A 194 0.31 3.19 -12.90
CA LEU A 194 0.93 1.90 -12.63
C LEU A 194 -0.18 0.84 -12.53
N GLU A 195 -0.05 -0.25 -13.28
CA GLU A 195 -0.98 -1.39 -13.22
C GLU A 195 -0.18 -2.68 -13.11
N LEU A 196 -0.39 -3.44 -12.04
CA LEU A 196 0.30 -4.70 -11.83
C LEU A 196 -0.70 -5.80 -11.46
N LYS A 197 -0.37 -7.03 -11.84
CA LYS A 197 -1.08 -8.24 -11.45
C LYS A 197 -0.14 -9.20 -10.75
N SER A 198 -0.68 -9.90 -9.76
CA SER A 198 0.01 -11.01 -9.10
C SER A 198 0.52 -11.99 -10.15
N THR A 199 1.81 -12.27 -10.12
CA THR A 199 2.39 -13.33 -10.92
C THR A 199 2.26 -14.63 -10.15
N ASN A 200 1.44 -15.56 -10.67
CA ASN A 200 1.32 -16.91 -10.09
C ASN A 200 2.56 -17.78 -10.35
N GLY A 201 3.65 -17.19 -10.86
CA GLY A 201 4.87 -17.88 -11.20
C GLY A 201 5.53 -18.38 -9.93
N GLU A 202 5.37 -19.68 -9.69
CA GLU A 202 5.96 -20.49 -8.63
C GLU A 202 6.02 -19.79 -7.26
N ARG A 203 5.27 -20.31 -6.29
CA ARG A 203 5.58 -20.07 -4.86
C ARG A 203 6.93 -20.71 -4.48
N SER A 204 8.00 -20.43 -5.24
CA SER A 204 9.38 -20.78 -4.99
C SER A 204 10.08 -19.76 -4.10
N GLY A 205 9.35 -18.73 -3.63
CA GLY A 205 9.76 -17.93 -2.48
C GLY A 205 9.69 -18.77 -1.21
N PHE A 206 10.84 -19.20 -0.71
CA PHE A 206 10.95 -19.68 0.66
C PHE A 206 10.76 -18.47 1.59
N SER A 207 9.68 -18.47 2.38
CA SER A 207 9.64 -17.62 3.56
C SER A 207 10.60 -18.23 4.58
N PHE A 208 11.72 -17.55 4.81
CA PHE A 208 12.60 -17.89 5.93
C PHE A 208 11.94 -17.41 7.23
N SER A 209 12.22 -18.11 8.33
CA SER A 209 11.86 -17.62 9.66
C SER A 209 12.39 -16.20 9.84
N SER A 210 11.55 -15.32 10.36
CA SER A 210 11.95 -13.98 10.79
C SER A 210 13.13 -14.11 11.75
N TYR A 211 14.22 -13.40 11.47
CA TYR A 211 15.31 -13.24 12.42
C TYR A 211 15.14 -11.90 13.12
N GLU A 212 15.39 -11.89 14.42
CA GLU A 212 15.40 -10.69 15.24
C GLU A 212 16.85 -10.48 15.69
N LEU A 213 17.41 -9.31 15.41
CA LEU A 213 18.74 -8.96 15.89
C LEU A 213 18.60 -8.50 17.35
N GLN A 214 19.31 -9.18 18.25
CA GLN A 214 19.36 -8.88 19.68
C GLN A 214 20.34 -7.76 20.00
#